data_AF-A0A1A6GY68-F1
#
_entry.id   AF-A0A1A6GY68-F1
#
_cell.length_a   1.000
_cell.length_b   1.000
_cell.length_c   1.000
_cell.angle_alpha   90.00
_cell.angle_beta   90.00
_cell.angle_gamma   90.00
#
_symmetry.space_group_name_H-M   'P 1'
#
loop_
_entity.id
_entity.type
_entity.pdbx_description
1 polymer ?
#
loop_
_entity_poly.entity_id
_entity_poly.type
_entity_poly.pdbx_seq_one_letter_code
_entity_poly.pdbx_strand_id
1 'polypeptide(L)'
;MKDFEVSAEPVQNWLSKTERLVQESSNRLYDLPAKRREQQKLQSVLEEIQCYEPQLHRLKEKARQLWEGQAASKSFVHRVSQLSSQYLALSNVTKEKVSRLDRIVAEHSQFSLGVKELQDWMTDAIHMLDSYCLPTSDKSVLDGRMLKLEALLSVKQEKEIQMKLIMTRGEYVLQSTSPEGSPAVQQQLQAVKDMWESLLSAAIRCKSQLEGALSKWTSYQDDVRQFSSWMDGVEGSLNESERQHSELREKVTALGKAK
;
A
#
# COMPACT_ATOMS: atom_id res chain seq x y z
N MET A 1 -10.75 -54.45 33.01
CA MET A 1 -9.63 -54.42 32.04
C MET A 1 -10.14 -54.09 30.62
N LYS A 2 -11.07 -54.87 30.05
CA LYS A 2 -11.70 -54.58 28.74
C LYS A 2 -12.35 -53.20 28.64
N ASP A 3 -13.14 -52.78 29.63
CA ASP A 3 -13.80 -51.46 29.62
C ASP A 3 -12.83 -50.27 29.60
N PHE A 4 -11.59 -50.47 30.07
CA PHE A 4 -10.56 -49.44 30.08
C PHE A 4 -9.81 -49.35 28.75
N GLU A 5 -9.56 -50.47 28.09
CA GLU A 5 -8.98 -50.47 26.75
C GLU A 5 -9.93 -49.82 25.73
N VAL A 6 -11.24 -49.93 25.94
CA VAL A 6 -12.28 -49.21 25.17
C VAL A 6 -12.23 -47.70 25.41
N SER A 7 -11.87 -47.24 26.62
CA SER A 7 -11.80 -45.79 26.94
C SER A 7 -10.74 -45.01 26.17
N ALA A 8 -9.77 -45.69 25.55
CA ALA A 8 -8.73 -45.08 24.72
C ALA A 8 -9.14 -44.91 23.24
N GLU A 9 -10.17 -45.62 22.77
CA GLU A 9 -10.64 -45.57 21.38
C GLU A 9 -11.20 -44.20 20.97
N PRO A 10 -12.02 -43.51 21.78
CA PRO A 10 -12.53 -42.19 21.41
C PRO A 10 -11.42 -41.15 21.23
N VAL A 11 -10.40 -41.19 22.10
CA VAL A 11 -9.23 -40.30 22.03
C VAL A 11 -8.43 -40.58 20.76
N GLN A 12 -8.22 -41.86 20.44
CA GLN A 12 -7.51 -42.27 19.23
C GLN A 12 -8.24 -41.84 17.96
N ASN A 13 -9.55 -42.10 17.88
CA ASN A 13 -10.37 -41.72 16.73
C ASN A 13 -10.40 -40.21 16.52
N TRP A 14 -10.54 -39.45 17.60
CA TRP A 14 -10.49 -37.99 17.53
C TRP A 14 -9.11 -37.50 17.08
N LEU A 15 -8.00 -38.00 17.67
CA LEU A 15 -6.64 -37.65 17.26
C LEU A 15 -6.40 -37.90 15.77
N SER A 16 -6.77 -39.08 15.26
CA SER A 16 -6.59 -39.43 13.86
C SER A 16 -7.43 -38.57 12.91
N LYS A 17 -8.66 -38.20 13.32
CA LYS A 17 -9.52 -37.29 12.54
C LYS A 17 -8.94 -35.88 12.50
N THR A 18 -8.54 -35.35 13.66
CA THR A 18 -8.00 -34.00 13.79
C THR A 18 -6.64 -33.89 13.09
N GLU A 19 -5.80 -34.91 13.19
CA GLU A 19 -4.53 -34.99 12.47
C GLU A 19 -4.73 -34.90 10.96
N ARG A 20 -5.69 -35.65 10.41
CA ARG A 20 -6.02 -35.57 8.97
C ARG A 20 -6.46 -34.16 8.57
N LEU A 21 -7.36 -33.55 9.34
CA LEU A 21 -7.82 -32.18 9.09
C LEU A 21 -6.68 -31.16 9.09
N VAL A 22 -5.76 -31.27 10.05
CA VAL A 22 -4.58 -30.40 10.15
C VAL A 22 -3.64 -30.66 8.99
N GLN A 23 -3.42 -31.91 8.59
CA GLN A 23 -2.57 -32.27 7.45
C GLN A 23 -3.11 -31.73 6.11
N GLU A 24 -4.41 -31.86 5.87
CA GLU A 24 -5.10 -31.37 4.66
C GLU A 24 -5.16 -29.84 4.55
N SER A 25 -4.91 -29.11 5.65
CA SER A 25 -4.86 -27.65 5.65
C SER A 25 -3.75 -27.12 4.73
N SER A 26 -4.15 -26.28 3.77
CA SER A 26 -3.26 -25.64 2.80
C SER A 26 -2.77 -24.28 3.30
N ASN A 27 -1.53 -23.96 2.96
CA ASN A 27 -0.93 -22.64 3.18
C ASN A 27 -0.80 -21.83 1.89
N ARG A 28 -1.31 -22.36 0.77
CA ARG A 28 -1.42 -21.67 -0.51
C ARG A 28 -2.89 -21.59 -0.88
N LEU A 29 -3.46 -20.41 -0.66
CA LEU A 29 -4.87 -20.11 -0.89
C LEU A 29 -4.97 -18.91 -1.84
N TYR A 30 -6.05 -18.87 -2.61
CA TYR A 30 -6.17 -17.98 -3.76
C TYR A 30 -6.31 -16.49 -3.40
N ASP A 31 -6.88 -16.15 -2.25
CA ASP A 31 -7.07 -14.76 -1.82
C ASP A 31 -6.95 -14.56 -0.29
N LEU A 32 -7.01 -13.30 0.15
CA LEU A 32 -6.95 -12.94 1.57
C LEU A 32 -8.14 -13.49 2.38
N PRO A 33 -9.40 -13.38 1.92
CA PRO A 33 -10.54 -14.02 2.58
C PRO A 33 -10.37 -15.53 2.81
N ALA A 34 -9.89 -16.29 1.82
CA ALA A 34 -9.64 -17.72 1.96
C ALA A 34 -8.55 -17.99 2.99
N LYS A 35 -7.44 -17.24 2.96
CA LYS A 35 -6.36 -17.32 3.97
C LYS A 35 -6.90 -17.10 5.39
N ARG A 36 -7.77 -16.11 5.59
CA ARG A 36 -8.42 -15.84 6.88
C ARG A 36 -9.37 -16.95 7.33
N ARG A 37 -10.16 -17.52 6.43
CA ARG A 37 -11.06 -18.64 6.75
C ARG A 37 -10.26 -19.87 7.20
N GLU A 38 -9.17 -20.19 6.51
CA GLU A 38 -8.33 -21.34 6.90
C GLU A 38 -7.58 -21.08 8.22
N GLN A 39 -7.13 -19.84 8.45
CA GLN A 39 -6.55 -19.41 9.73
C GLN A 39 -7.54 -19.62 10.88
N GLN A 40 -8.77 -19.11 10.75
CA GLN A 40 -9.83 -19.27 11.76
C GLN A 40 -10.16 -20.75 12.01
N LYS A 41 -10.22 -21.56 10.95
CA LYS A 41 -10.43 -23.00 11.05
C LYS A 41 -9.33 -23.68 11.86
N LEU A 42 -8.06 -23.38 11.60
CA LEU A 42 -6.96 -23.97 12.38
C LEU A 42 -6.88 -23.44 13.81
N GLN A 43 -7.28 -22.19 14.06
CA GLN A 43 -7.40 -21.64 15.41
C GLN A 43 -8.46 -22.39 16.22
N SER A 44 -9.64 -22.65 15.63
CA SER A 44 -10.68 -23.50 16.25
C SER A 44 -10.17 -24.90 16.56
N VAL A 45 -9.42 -25.53 15.63
CA VAL A 45 -8.81 -26.84 15.88
C VAL A 45 -7.79 -26.80 17.02
N LEU A 46 -7.00 -25.72 17.13
CA LEU A 46 -6.04 -25.56 18.21
C LEU A 46 -6.74 -25.42 19.58
N GLU A 47 -7.84 -24.69 19.65
CA GLU A 47 -8.68 -24.57 20.84
C GLU A 47 -9.29 -25.93 21.23
N GLU A 48 -9.80 -26.68 20.26
CA GLU A 48 -10.29 -28.05 20.48
C GLU A 48 -9.19 -28.96 21.02
N ILE A 49 -7.97 -28.89 20.46
CA ILE A 49 -6.82 -29.66 20.96
C ILE A 49 -6.55 -29.34 22.43
N GLN A 50 -6.51 -28.06 22.79
CA GLN A 50 -6.31 -27.65 24.19
C GLN A 50 -7.41 -28.18 25.11
N CYS A 51 -8.67 -28.19 24.65
CA CYS A 51 -9.79 -28.73 25.42
C CYS A 51 -9.71 -30.26 25.63
N TYR A 52 -8.97 -30.99 24.78
CA TYR A 52 -8.74 -32.43 24.91
C TYR A 52 -7.60 -32.81 25.87
N GLU A 53 -6.73 -31.85 26.24
CA GLU A 53 -5.62 -32.07 27.17
C GLU A 53 -6.02 -32.72 28.50
N PRO A 54 -7.12 -32.28 29.18
CA PRO A 54 -7.53 -32.89 30.45
C PRO A 54 -7.98 -34.34 30.30
N GLN A 55 -8.59 -34.71 29.17
CA GLN A 55 -9.01 -36.10 28.92
C GLN A 55 -7.80 -37.01 28.78
N LEU A 56 -6.78 -36.57 28.05
CA LEU A 56 -5.51 -37.29 27.92
C LEU A 56 -4.78 -37.38 29.27
N HIS A 57 -4.77 -36.31 30.07
CA HIS A 57 -4.19 -36.31 31.41
C HIS A 57 -4.88 -37.34 32.33
N ARG A 58 -6.22 -37.39 32.31
CA ARG A 58 -6.99 -38.41 33.05
C ARG A 58 -6.64 -39.83 32.60
N LEU A 59 -6.46 -40.05 31.30
CA LEU A 59 -6.08 -41.35 30.75
C LEU A 59 -4.66 -41.76 31.21
N LYS A 60 -3.70 -40.83 31.17
CA LYS A 60 -2.32 -41.04 31.68
C LYS A 60 -2.30 -41.40 33.16
N GLU A 61 -2.98 -40.61 33.99
CA GLU A 61 -3.02 -40.82 35.44
C GLU A 61 -3.64 -42.17 35.79
N LYS A 62 -4.69 -42.56 35.07
CA LYS A 62 -5.33 -43.85 35.27
C LYS A 62 -4.49 -45.03 34.81
N ALA A 63 -3.77 -44.89 33.70
CA ALA A 63 -2.81 -45.89 33.25
C ALA A 63 -1.69 -46.10 34.27
N ARG A 64 -1.21 -45.01 34.90
CA ARG A 64 -0.22 -45.05 36.00
C ARG A 64 -0.75 -45.81 37.21
N GLN A 65 -1.94 -45.45 37.70
CA GLN A 65 -2.58 -46.10 38.85
C GLN A 65 -2.79 -47.61 38.63
N LEU A 66 -3.28 -48.00 37.45
CA LEU A 66 -3.50 -49.40 37.11
C LEU A 66 -2.18 -50.18 36.95
N TRP A 67 -1.11 -49.53 36.46
CA TRP A 67 0.22 -50.13 36.38
C TRP A 67 0.81 -50.38 37.78
N GLU A 68 0.73 -49.38 38.67
CA GLU A 68 1.20 -49.49 40.06
C GLU A 68 0.44 -50.58 40.83
N GLY A 69 -0.86 -50.73 40.58
CA GLY A 69 -1.69 -51.80 41.16
C GLY A 69 -1.57 -53.18 40.48
N GLN A 70 -0.63 -53.36 39.54
CA GLN A 70 -0.47 -54.58 38.70
C GLN A 70 -1.75 -55.00 37.93
N ALA A 71 -2.67 -54.07 37.73
CA ALA A 71 -3.98 -54.29 37.12
C ALA A 71 -4.04 -53.87 35.63
N ALA A 72 -2.99 -53.21 35.10
CA ALA A 72 -2.86 -52.86 33.69
C ALA A 72 -1.90 -53.81 32.94
N SER A 73 -2.24 -54.08 31.69
CA SER A 73 -1.34 -54.71 30.73
C SER A 73 -0.25 -53.73 30.28
N LYS A 74 0.95 -54.24 30.02
CA LYS A 74 2.05 -53.45 29.42
C LYS A 74 1.65 -52.81 28.08
N SER A 75 0.78 -53.48 27.32
CA SER A 75 0.23 -52.97 26.06
C SER A 75 -0.67 -51.75 26.25
N PHE A 76 -1.49 -51.70 27.30
CA PHE A 76 -2.34 -50.55 27.59
C PHE A 76 -1.51 -49.30 27.96
N VAL A 77 -0.52 -49.46 28.83
CA VAL A 77 0.40 -48.35 29.20
C VAL A 77 1.14 -47.82 27.96
N HIS A 78 1.62 -48.73 27.10
CA HIS A 78 2.26 -48.34 25.84
C HIS A 78 1.32 -47.58 24.91
N ARG A 79 0.05 -48.02 24.79
CA ARG A 79 -0.97 -47.34 23.99
C ARG A 79 -1.24 -45.92 24.49
N VAL A 80 -1.37 -45.72 25.80
CA VAL A 80 -1.59 -44.38 26.39
C VAL A 80 -0.39 -43.47 26.15
N SER A 81 0.83 -43.99 26.28
CA SER A 81 2.05 -43.26 25.92
C SER A 81 2.09 -42.87 24.43
N GLN A 82 1.69 -43.79 23.54
CA GLN A 82 1.61 -43.50 22.09
C GLN A 82 0.59 -42.39 21.78
N LEU A 83 -0.62 -42.46 22.35
CA LEU A 83 -1.64 -41.40 22.19
C LEU A 83 -1.13 -40.05 22.70
N SER A 84 -0.34 -40.08 23.78
CA SER A 84 0.24 -38.87 24.36
C SER A 84 1.28 -38.22 23.45
N SER A 85 2.13 -39.02 22.82
CA SER A 85 3.10 -38.54 21.83
C SER A 85 2.39 -38.02 20.57
N GLN A 86 1.36 -38.70 20.10
CA GLN A 86 0.53 -38.26 18.96
C GLN A 86 -0.15 -36.93 19.24
N TYR A 87 -0.76 -36.76 20.41
CA TYR A 87 -1.36 -35.50 20.83
C TYR A 87 -0.34 -34.36 20.85
N LEU A 88 0.85 -34.58 21.43
CA LEU A 88 1.88 -33.55 21.50
C LEU A 88 2.38 -33.15 20.11
N ALA A 89 2.62 -34.13 19.23
CA ALA A 89 3.00 -33.89 17.84
C ALA A 89 1.92 -33.09 17.09
N LEU A 90 0.65 -33.50 17.21
CA LEU A 90 -0.48 -32.81 16.61
C LEU A 90 -0.61 -31.37 17.11
N SER A 91 -0.53 -31.15 18.43
CA SER A 91 -0.52 -29.82 19.04
C SER A 91 0.59 -28.95 18.45
N ASN A 92 1.81 -29.47 18.36
CA ASN A 92 2.96 -28.71 17.86
C ASN A 92 2.80 -28.36 16.37
N VAL A 93 2.42 -29.32 15.53
CA VAL A 93 2.18 -29.08 14.09
C VAL A 93 1.03 -28.08 13.88
N THR A 94 -0.03 -28.17 14.68
CA THR A 94 -1.16 -27.23 14.59
C THR A 94 -0.72 -25.81 14.97
N LYS A 95 0.03 -25.64 16.07
CA LYS A 95 0.58 -24.35 16.49
C LYS A 95 1.49 -23.75 15.41
N GLU A 96 2.35 -24.57 14.79
CA GLU A 96 3.22 -24.13 13.71
C GLU A 96 2.42 -23.68 12.49
N LYS A 97 1.42 -24.47 12.06
CA LYS A 97 0.57 -24.10 10.92
C LYS A 97 -0.26 -22.84 11.18
N VAL A 98 -0.81 -22.66 12.38
CA VAL A 98 -1.51 -21.43 12.80
C VAL A 98 -0.58 -20.23 12.73
N SER A 99 0.59 -20.30 13.39
CA SER A 99 1.58 -19.22 13.39
C SER A 99 2.02 -18.84 11.96
N ARG A 100 2.20 -19.85 11.09
CA ARG A 100 2.50 -19.61 9.68
C ARG A 100 1.36 -18.91 8.94
N LEU A 101 0.10 -19.32 9.16
CA LEU A 101 -1.06 -18.66 8.56
C LEU A 101 -1.26 -17.24 9.10
N ASP A 102 -1.02 -17.00 10.38
CA ASP A 102 -1.07 -15.66 10.99
C ASP A 102 -0.12 -14.71 10.26
N ARG A 103 1.12 -15.14 10.01
CA ARG A 103 2.09 -14.36 9.24
C ARG A 103 1.63 -14.14 7.80
N ILE A 104 1.14 -15.18 7.12
CA ILE A 104 0.64 -15.08 5.74
C ILE A 104 -0.52 -14.08 5.63
N VAL A 105 -1.46 -14.12 6.57
CA VAL A 105 -2.61 -13.21 6.62
C VAL A 105 -2.17 -11.79 6.93
N ALA A 106 -1.24 -11.61 7.87
CA ALA A 106 -0.70 -10.29 8.21
C ALA A 106 -0.01 -9.64 7.02
N GLU A 107 0.87 -10.36 6.33
CA GLU A 107 1.62 -9.87 5.16
C GLU A 107 0.68 -9.53 4.00
N HIS A 108 -0.31 -10.39 3.70
CA HIS A 108 -1.29 -10.10 2.65
C HIS A 108 -2.22 -8.93 3.03
N SER A 109 -2.56 -8.77 4.31
CA SER A 109 -3.34 -7.61 4.78
C SER A 109 -2.56 -6.31 4.62
N GLN A 110 -1.27 -6.30 4.99
CA GLN A 110 -0.39 -5.14 4.85
C GLN A 110 -0.09 -4.80 3.39
N PHE A 111 0.06 -5.80 2.53
CA PHE A 111 0.13 -5.60 1.08
C PHE A 111 -1.14 -4.92 0.55
N SER A 112 -2.31 -5.47 0.87
CA SER A 112 -3.59 -4.96 0.38
C SER A 112 -3.85 -3.51 0.82
N LEU A 113 -3.54 -3.21 2.09
CA LEU A 113 -3.65 -1.86 2.63
C LEU A 113 -2.69 -0.90 1.93
N GLY A 114 -1.40 -1.29 1.81
CA GLY A 114 -0.40 -0.44 1.17
C GLY A 114 -0.70 -0.16 -0.30
N VAL A 115 -1.18 -1.16 -1.05
CA VAL A 115 -1.66 -0.98 -2.43
C VAL A 115 -2.75 0.09 -2.47
N LYS A 116 -3.79 -0.06 -1.64
CA LYS A 116 -4.91 0.89 -1.60
C LYS A 116 -4.44 2.30 -1.26
N GLU A 117 -3.69 2.48 -0.17
CA GLU A 117 -3.22 3.80 0.28
C GLU A 117 -2.37 4.50 -0.77
N LEU A 118 -1.47 3.77 -1.45
CA LEU A 118 -0.65 4.34 -2.50
C LEU A 118 -1.48 4.65 -3.75
N GLN A 119 -2.44 3.80 -4.11
CA GLN A 119 -3.33 4.02 -5.25
C GLN A 119 -4.24 5.23 -5.05
N ASP A 120 -4.83 5.38 -3.86
CA ASP A 120 -5.65 6.54 -3.50
C ASP A 120 -4.82 7.83 -3.61
N TRP A 121 -3.61 7.84 -3.03
CA TRP A 121 -2.70 8.98 -3.12
C TRP A 121 -2.29 9.31 -4.56
N MET A 122 -1.96 8.31 -5.38
CA MET A 122 -1.60 8.52 -6.79
C MET A 122 -2.79 9.08 -7.59
N THR A 123 -4.01 8.62 -7.31
CA THR A 123 -5.23 9.10 -7.96
C THR A 123 -5.46 10.58 -7.65
N ASP A 124 -5.39 10.95 -6.37
CA ASP A 124 -5.49 12.35 -5.93
C ASP A 124 -4.39 13.21 -6.56
N ALA A 125 -3.14 12.72 -6.56
CA ALA A 125 -2.00 13.42 -7.14
C ALA A 125 -2.18 13.67 -8.64
N ILE A 126 -2.64 12.67 -9.41
CA ILE A 126 -2.93 12.82 -10.84
C ILE A 126 -4.03 13.86 -11.07
N HIS A 127 -5.12 13.81 -10.31
CA HIS A 127 -6.20 14.81 -10.40
C HIS A 127 -5.72 16.23 -10.10
N MET A 128 -4.87 16.40 -9.08
CA MET A 128 -4.28 17.70 -8.76
C MET A 128 -3.40 18.21 -9.90
N LEU A 129 -2.54 17.35 -10.48
CA LEU A 129 -1.68 17.71 -11.61
C LEU A 129 -2.50 18.14 -12.83
N ASP A 130 -3.58 17.42 -13.15
CA ASP A 130 -4.48 17.80 -14.25
C ASP A 130 -5.16 19.14 -14.00
N SER A 131 -5.54 19.44 -12.75
CA SER A 131 -6.11 20.74 -12.37
C SER A 131 -5.12 21.91 -12.54
N TYR A 132 -3.83 21.65 -12.32
CA TYR A 132 -2.77 22.66 -12.47
C TYR A 132 -2.52 23.00 -13.94
N CYS A 133 -2.77 22.06 -14.84
CA CYS A 133 -2.62 22.21 -16.29
C CYS A 133 -3.73 23.05 -16.94
N LEU A 134 -4.78 23.43 -16.21
CA LEU A 134 -5.88 24.24 -16.76
C LEU A 134 -5.40 25.64 -17.18
N PRO A 135 -5.84 26.17 -18.34
CA PRO A 135 -5.45 27.51 -18.77
C PRO A 135 -5.84 28.61 -17.76
N THR A 136 -4.97 29.60 -17.59
CA THR A 136 -5.24 30.81 -16.80
C THR A 136 -4.40 31.97 -17.31
N SER A 137 -4.92 33.19 -17.20
CA SER A 137 -4.20 34.44 -17.45
C SER A 137 -3.68 35.10 -16.17
N ASP A 138 -3.94 34.51 -15.00
CA ASP A 138 -3.51 35.05 -13.71
C ASP A 138 -2.16 34.45 -13.29
N LYS A 139 -1.12 35.27 -13.23
CA LYS A 139 0.23 34.87 -12.77
C LYS A 139 0.22 34.28 -11.38
N SER A 140 -0.55 34.86 -10.45
CA SER A 140 -0.58 34.41 -9.06
C SER A 140 -1.11 32.96 -8.95
N VAL A 141 -2.04 32.59 -9.85
CA VAL A 141 -2.53 31.21 -9.97
C VAL A 141 -1.44 30.28 -10.51
N LEU A 142 -0.66 30.70 -11.51
CA LEU A 142 0.46 29.90 -12.03
C LEU A 142 1.55 29.69 -10.97
N ASP A 143 1.96 30.74 -10.28
CA ASP A 143 2.95 30.69 -9.20
C ASP A 143 2.47 29.77 -8.06
N GLY A 144 1.20 29.91 -7.65
CA GLY A 144 0.58 29.06 -6.64
C GLY A 144 0.51 27.58 -7.05
N ARG A 145 0.28 27.28 -8.33
CA ARG A 145 0.30 25.91 -8.86
C ARG A 145 1.72 25.35 -8.93
N MET A 146 2.71 26.17 -9.26
CA MET A 146 4.13 25.76 -9.23
C MET A 146 4.55 25.34 -7.82
N LEU A 147 4.22 26.15 -6.81
CA LEU A 147 4.51 25.81 -5.41
C LEU A 147 3.85 24.48 -4.97
N LYS A 148 2.60 24.26 -5.39
CA LYS A 148 1.91 23.00 -5.09
C LYS A 148 2.53 21.80 -5.81
N LEU A 149 3.00 21.97 -7.05
CA LEU A 149 3.73 20.94 -7.78
C LEU A 149 5.06 20.61 -7.09
N GLU A 150 5.81 21.61 -6.63
CA GLU A 150 7.05 21.42 -5.89
C GLU A 150 6.83 20.65 -4.58
N ALA A 151 5.76 20.99 -3.84
CA ALA A 151 5.35 20.26 -2.64
C ALA A 151 4.95 18.80 -2.93
N LEU A 152 4.32 18.53 -4.08
CA LEU A 152 4.02 17.16 -4.52
C LEU A 152 5.31 16.40 -4.86
N LEU A 153 6.25 17.05 -5.55
CA LEU A 153 7.53 16.45 -5.90
C LEU A 153 8.43 16.20 -4.68
N SER A 154 8.31 16.99 -3.61
CA SER A 154 9.12 16.78 -2.40
C SER A 154 8.80 15.47 -1.67
N VAL A 155 7.55 14.97 -1.78
CA VAL A 155 7.16 13.68 -1.18
C VAL A 155 7.36 12.48 -2.11
N LYS A 156 7.79 12.69 -3.36
CA LYS A 156 7.95 11.62 -4.37
C LYS A 156 8.84 10.49 -3.86
N GLN A 157 9.99 10.82 -3.27
CA GLN A 157 10.97 9.80 -2.87
C GLN A 157 10.41 8.88 -1.77
N GLU A 158 9.70 9.44 -0.80
CA GLU A 158 9.02 8.68 0.25
C GLU A 158 7.99 7.71 -0.35
N LYS A 159 7.17 8.19 -1.29
CA LYS A 159 6.16 7.37 -1.96
C LYS A 159 6.77 6.29 -2.86
N GLU A 160 7.93 6.56 -3.45
CA GLU A 160 8.68 5.56 -4.21
C GLU A 160 9.21 4.44 -3.31
N ILE A 161 9.66 4.77 -2.08
CA ILE A 161 10.06 3.78 -1.08
C ILE A 161 8.84 2.95 -0.66
N GLN A 162 7.69 3.58 -0.41
CA GLN A 162 6.44 2.88 -0.11
C GLN A 162 6.05 1.90 -1.24
N MET A 163 6.17 2.32 -2.50
CA MET A 163 5.94 1.45 -3.66
C MET A 163 6.88 0.24 -3.66
N LYS A 164 8.18 0.44 -3.45
CA LYS A 164 9.18 -0.65 -3.41
C LYS A 164 8.86 -1.66 -2.29
N LEU A 165 8.44 -1.18 -1.12
CA LEU A 165 7.98 -2.04 -0.03
C LEU A 165 6.76 -2.88 -0.43
N ILE A 166 5.78 -2.28 -1.13
CA ILE A 166 4.61 -2.99 -1.64
C ILE A 166 5.03 -4.08 -2.64
N MET A 167 6.01 -3.81 -3.52
CA MET A 167 6.53 -4.81 -4.45
C MET A 167 7.13 -6.02 -3.71
N THR A 168 7.99 -5.78 -2.72
CA THR A 168 8.60 -6.84 -1.90
C THR A 168 7.55 -7.65 -1.13
N ARG A 169 6.55 -6.98 -0.55
CA ARG A 169 5.43 -7.67 0.12
C ARG A 169 4.61 -8.49 -0.87
N GLY A 170 4.36 -7.98 -2.07
CA GLY A 170 3.63 -8.71 -3.11
C GLY A 170 4.35 -9.99 -3.53
N GLU A 171 5.67 -9.99 -3.63
CA GLU A 171 6.46 -11.20 -3.88
C GLU A 171 6.29 -12.23 -2.75
N TYR A 172 6.31 -11.78 -1.49
CA TYR A 172 6.03 -12.65 -0.35
C TYR A 172 4.60 -13.22 -0.38
N VAL A 173 3.61 -12.39 -0.73
CA VAL A 173 2.22 -12.81 -0.91
C VAL A 173 2.12 -13.87 -2.01
N LEU A 174 2.81 -13.71 -3.13
CA LEU A 174 2.82 -14.71 -4.22
C LEU A 174 3.35 -16.07 -3.77
N GLN A 175 4.37 -16.13 -2.92
CA GLN A 175 4.90 -17.40 -2.38
C GLN A 175 3.85 -18.19 -1.55
N SER A 176 2.89 -17.48 -0.95
CA SER A 176 1.81 -18.05 -0.14
C SER A 176 0.44 -18.07 -0.84
N THR A 177 0.41 -17.81 -2.14
CA THR A 177 -0.82 -17.78 -2.95
C THR A 177 -0.87 -19.00 -3.87
N SER A 178 -2.07 -19.54 -4.08
CA SER A 178 -2.25 -20.67 -5.01
C SER A 178 -2.09 -20.21 -6.47
N PRO A 179 -1.82 -21.13 -7.42
CA PRO A 179 -1.72 -20.79 -8.84
C PRO A 179 -2.96 -20.07 -9.38
N GLU A 180 -4.16 -20.37 -8.86
CA GLU A 180 -5.39 -19.67 -9.28
C GLU A 180 -5.42 -18.21 -8.83
N GLY A 181 -4.83 -17.89 -7.67
CA GLY A 181 -4.82 -16.53 -7.11
C GLY A 181 -3.64 -15.66 -7.56
N SER A 182 -2.53 -16.28 -7.98
CA SER A 182 -1.32 -15.57 -8.38
C SER A 182 -1.53 -14.50 -9.48
N PRO A 183 -2.33 -14.74 -10.53
CA PRO A 183 -2.59 -13.72 -11.56
C PRO A 183 -3.19 -12.43 -11.00
N ALA A 184 -4.11 -12.54 -10.02
CA ALA A 184 -4.75 -11.36 -9.42
C ALA A 184 -3.76 -10.50 -8.62
N VAL A 185 -2.84 -11.13 -7.88
CA VAL A 185 -1.79 -10.43 -7.14
C VAL A 185 -0.78 -9.79 -8.09
N GLN A 186 -0.39 -10.50 -9.16
CA GLN A 186 0.49 -9.95 -10.21
C GLN A 186 -0.15 -8.75 -10.91
N GLN A 187 -1.45 -8.82 -11.21
CA GLN A 187 -2.19 -7.72 -11.81
C GLN A 187 -2.21 -6.49 -10.89
N GLN A 188 -2.42 -6.66 -9.58
CA GLN A 188 -2.35 -5.55 -8.62
C GLN A 188 -0.95 -4.91 -8.59
N LEU A 189 0.11 -5.71 -8.59
CA LEU A 189 1.49 -5.21 -8.65
C LEU A 189 1.76 -4.43 -9.94
N GLN A 190 1.29 -4.94 -11.08
CA GLN A 190 1.45 -4.27 -12.37
C GLN A 190 0.66 -2.95 -12.40
N ALA A 191 -0.59 -2.96 -11.93
CA ALA A 191 -1.42 -1.75 -11.86
C ALA A 191 -0.79 -0.64 -11.00
N VAL A 192 -0.13 -1.00 -9.89
CA VAL A 192 0.61 -0.02 -9.08
C VAL A 192 1.78 0.59 -9.86
N LYS A 193 2.54 -0.21 -10.61
CA LYS A 193 3.65 0.29 -11.44
C LYS A 193 3.15 1.20 -12.58
N ASP A 194 2.13 0.75 -13.31
CA ASP A 194 1.57 1.51 -14.43
C ASP A 194 1.03 2.85 -13.97
N MET A 195 0.34 2.89 -12.82
CA MET A 195 -0.20 4.13 -12.27
C MET A 195 0.90 5.05 -11.74
N TRP A 196 1.99 4.49 -11.20
CA TRP A 196 3.17 5.26 -10.83
C TRP A 196 3.84 5.91 -12.05
N GLU A 197 3.99 5.18 -13.15
CA GLU A 197 4.51 5.72 -14.42
C GLU A 197 3.60 6.81 -15.00
N SER A 198 2.28 6.62 -14.92
CA SER A 198 1.29 7.62 -15.30
C SER A 198 1.44 8.89 -14.46
N LEU A 199 1.61 8.76 -13.14
CA LEU A 199 1.85 9.90 -12.25
C LEU A 199 3.13 10.66 -12.62
N LEU A 200 4.24 9.96 -12.88
CA LEU A 200 5.50 10.59 -13.30
C LEU A 200 5.33 11.36 -14.61
N SER A 201 4.63 10.76 -15.58
CA SER A 201 4.35 11.39 -16.86
C SER A 201 3.48 12.64 -16.71
N ALA A 202 2.43 12.57 -15.88
CA ALA A 202 1.58 13.71 -15.56
C ALA A 202 2.36 14.84 -14.88
N ALA A 203 3.27 14.50 -13.96
CA ALA A 203 4.10 15.49 -13.26
C ALA A 203 5.06 16.21 -14.20
N ILE A 204 5.73 15.48 -15.11
CA ILE A 204 6.62 16.06 -16.13
C ILE A 204 5.83 17.00 -17.05
N ARG A 205 4.67 16.55 -17.54
CA ARG A 205 3.78 17.36 -18.39
C ARG A 205 3.36 18.64 -17.68
N CYS A 206 2.87 18.52 -16.44
CA CYS A 206 2.43 19.65 -15.63
C CYS A 206 3.56 20.65 -15.41
N LYS A 207 4.76 20.17 -15.05
CA LYS A 207 5.93 21.02 -14.84
C LYS A 207 6.26 21.83 -16.09
N SER A 208 6.40 21.15 -17.23
CA SER A 208 6.74 21.79 -18.50
C SER A 208 5.70 22.83 -18.92
N GLN A 209 4.41 22.55 -18.73
CA GLN A 209 3.35 23.50 -19.05
C GLN A 209 3.38 24.75 -18.15
N LEU A 210 3.57 24.58 -16.84
CA LEU A 210 3.65 25.70 -15.91
C LEU A 210 4.89 26.56 -16.17
N GLU A 211 6.06 25.95 -16.37
CA GLU A 211 7.30 26.66 -16.71
C GLU A 211 7.14 27.44 -18.02
N GLY A 212 6.51 26.83 -19.04
CA GLY A 212 6.23 27.49 -20.31
C GLY A 212 5.24 28.66 -20.18
N ALA A 213 4.19 28.51 -19.36
CA ALA A 213 3.22 29.58 -19.12
C ALA A 213 3.85 30.76 -18.36
N LEU A 214 4.65 30.48 -17.33
CA LEU A 214 5.37 31.50 -16.56
C LEU A 214 6.42 32.22 -17.41
N SER A 215 7.12 31.50 -18.29
CA SER A 215 8.05 32.11 -19.24
C SER A 215 7.35 33.09 -20.20
N LYS A 216 6.20 32.68 -20.77
CA LYS A 216 5.37 33.57 -21.60
C LYS A 216 4.89 34.79 -20.82
N TRP A 217 4.49 34.61 -19.57
CA TRP A 217 4.07 35.72 -18.72
C TRP A 217 5.19 36.73 -18.48
N THR A 218 6.41 36.26 -18.21
CA THR A 218 7.58 37.13 -18.05
C THR A 218 7.84 37.94 -19.33
N SER A 219 7.82 37.28 -20.51
CA SER A 219 7.95 37.99 -21.80
C SER A 219 6.87 39.04 -21.99
N TYR A 220 5.60 38.70 -21.72
CA TYR A 220 4.49 39.65 -21.83
C TYR A 220 4.65 40.86 -20.90
N GLN A 221 5.12 40.64 -19.65
CA GLN A 221 5.39 41.74 -18.72
C GLN A 221 6.49 42.68 -19.23
N ASP A 222 7.52 42.14 -19.87
CA ASP A 222 8.58 42.94 -20.46
C ASP A 222 8.09 43.72 -21.69
N ASP A 223 7.29 43.11 -22.57
CA ASP A 223 6.67 43.77 -23.72
C ASP A 223 5.77 44.94 -23.27
N VAL A 224 4.93 44.72 -22.25
CA VAL A 224 4.07 45.76 -21.67
C VAL A 224 4.88 46.92 -21.10
N ARG A 225 5.99 46.62 -20.39
CA ARG A 225 6.88 47.66 -19.84
C ARG A 225 7.54 48.48 -20.93
N GLN A 226 8.06 47.82 -21.97
CA GLN A 226 8.69 48.51 -23.12
C GLN A 226 7.67 49.38 -23.85
N PHE A 227 6.47 48.87 -24.11
CA PHE A 227 5.42 49.61 -24.77
C PHE A 227 4.94 50.82 -23.95
N SER A 228 4.78 50.65 -22.63
CA SER A 228 4.40 51.75 -21.73
C SER A 228 5.48 52.84 -21.73
N SER A 229 6.76 52.46 -21.58
CA SER A 229 7.86 53.42 -21.63
C SER A 229 7.98 54.15 -22.97
N TRP A 230 7.68 53.47 -24.08
CA TRP A 230 7.64 54.10 -25.39
C TRP A 230 6.49 55.10 -25.50
N MET A 231 5.30 54.73 -25.01
CA MET A 231 4.12 55.61 -24.99
C MET A 231 4.40 56.87 -24.16
N ASP A 232 4.96 56.73 -22.96
CA ASP A 232 5.36 57.86 -22.11
C ASP A 232 6.34 58.81 -22.83
N GLY A 233 7.29 58.25 -23.59
CA GLY A 233 8.23 59.04 -24.39
C GLY A 233 7.58 59.80 -25.55
N VAL A 234 6.60 59.17 -26.22
CA VAL A 234 5.81 59.81 -27.29
C VAL A 234 4.94 60.92 -26.72
N GLU A 235 4.24 60.68 -25.61
CA GLU A 235 3.43 61.68 -24.93
C GLU A 235 4.26 62.87 -24.46
N GLY A 236 5.45 62.62 -23.89
CA GLY A 236 6.39 63.66 -23.51
C GLY A 236 6.81 64.52 -24.70
N SER A 237 7.16 63.89 -25.83
CA SER A 237 7.56 64.58 -27.06
C SER A 237 6.43 65.41 -27.66
N LEU A 238 5.19 64.90 -27.62
CA LEU A 238 4.01 65.61 -28.10
C LEU A 238 3.71 66.84 -27.23
N ASN A 239 3.73 66.68 -25.90
CA ASN A 239 3.55 67.78 -24.96
C ASN A 239 4.61 68.89 -25.13
N GLU A 240 5.86 68.50 -25.41
CA GLU A 240 6.92 69.47 -25.74
C GLU A 240 6.63 70.22 -27.05
N SER A 241 6.13 69.53 -28.07
CA SER A 241 5.79 70.14 -29.36
C SER A 241 4.57 71.08 -29.28
N GLU A 242 3.61 70.81 -28.39
CA GLU A 242 2.40 71.63 -28.19
C GLU A 242 2.62 72.80 -27.22
N ARG A 243 3.81 72.92 -26.64
CA ARG A 243 4.15 73.98 -25.67
C ARG A 243 4.04 75.35 -26.32
N GLN A 244 3.22 76.22 -25.73
CA GLN A 244 3.06 77.59 -26.22
C GLN A 244 4.32 78.42 -25.95
N HIS A 245 4.91 78.95 -27.01
CA HIS A 245 6.04 79.88 -26.94
C HIS A 245 5.56 81.32 -27.04
N SER A 246 6.02 82.19 -26.13
CA SER A 246 5.65 83.60 -26.09
C SER A 246 6.34 84.42 -27.19
N GLU A 247 7.54 84.02 -27.62
CA GLU A 247 8.32 84.74 -28.61
C GLU A 247 8.40 84.05 -29.98
N LEU A 248 8.43 84.84 -31.06
CA LEU A 248 8.44 84.35 -32.45
C LEU A 248 9.74 83.59 -32.78
N ARG A 249 10.87 83.99 -32.19
CA ARG A 249 12.18 83.32 -32.33
C ARG A 249 12.16 81.91 -31.71
N GLU A 250 11.47 81.76 -30.59
CA GLU A 250 11.31 80.48 -29.90
C GLU A 250 10.43 79.52 -30.72
N LYS A 251 9.33 80.01 -31.31
CA LYS A 251 8.48 79.23 -32.23
C LYS A 251 9.23 78.68 -33.43
N VAL A 252 10.05 79.52 -34.08
CA VAL A 252 10.87 79.09 -35.25
C VAL A 252 11.90 78.04 -34.85
N THR A 253 12.49 78.16 -33.67
CA THR A 253 13.47 77.19 -33.15
C THR A 253 12.81 75.86 -32.77
N ALA A 254 11.61 75.89 -32.19
CA ALA A 254 10.83 74.69 -31.87
C ALA A 254 10.35 73.94 -33.12
N LEU A 255 9.81 74.65 -34.12
CA LEU A 255 9.41 74.08 -35.41
C LEU A 255 10.58 73.45 -36.19
N GLY A 256 11.78 74.00 -36.06
CA GLY A 256 12.99 73.43 -36.67
C GLY A 256 13.49 72.13 -36.02
N LYS A 257 13.13 71.88 -34.75
CA LYS A 257 13.48 70.65 -34.02
C LYS A 257 12.44 69.52 -34.17
N ALA A 258 11.23 69.86 -34.59
CA ALA A 258 10.12 68.92 -34.79
C ALA A 258 10.03 68.34 -36.22
N LYS A 259 10.93 68.75 -37.12
CA LYS A 259 11.06 68.25 -38.51
C LYS A 259 12.11 67.15 -38.59
#